data_AF-A0A1H8XC24-F1
#
_entry.id   AF-A0A1H8XC24-F1
#
_cell.length_a   1.000
_cell.length_b   1.000
_cell.length_c   1.000
_cell.angle_alpha   90.00
_cell.angle_beta   90.00
_cell.angle_gamma   90.00
#
_symmetry.space_group_name_H-M   'P 1'
#
loop_
_entity.id
_entity.type
_entity.pdbx_description
1 polymer ?
#
loop_
_entity_poly.entity_id
_entity_poly.type
_entity_poly.pdbx_seq_one_letter_code
_entity_poly.pdbx_strand_id
1 'polypeptide(L)'
;MKIRSASMRSGLARAKGLGSASGGTEDFWPQRVTPVLGVPLVGTIMVVFWTLADTDYQSTRHLIGHPVVALLVVVAIVNFTVHVRLGAQIIVKSMCSRLSSSPCC
;
A
#
# COMPACT_ATOMS: atom_id res chain seq x y z
N MET A 1 29.52 -1.52 -47.93
CA MET A 1 29.42 -1.20 -46.49
C MET A 1 27.95 -0.89 -46.16
N LYS A 2 27.24 -1.79 -45.48
CA LYS A 2 25.78 -1.73 -45.29
C LYS A 2 25.49 -1.33 -43.84
N ILE A 3 25.11 -0.07 -43.62
CA ILE A 3 24.77 0.43 -42.29
C ILE A 3 23.45 -0.22 -41.88
N ARG A 4 23.50 -1.13 -40.89
CA ARG A 4 22.29 -1.64 -40.25
C ARG A 4 21.71 -0.51 -39.40
N SER A 5 20.70 0.16 -39.92
CA SER A 5 19.83 1.04 -39.13
C SER A 5 19.15 0.17 -38.08
N ALA A 6 19.68 0.21 -36.85
CA ALA A 6 19.01 -0.36 -35.70
C ALA A 6 17.63 0.30 -35.64
N SER A 7 16.58 -0.47 -35.91
CA SER A 7 15.22 0.00 -35.74
C SER A 7 15.08 0.45 -34.28
N MET A 8 15.03 1.76 -34.03
CA MET A 8 14.48 2.30 -32.79
C MET A 8 12.97 2.01 -32.81
N ARG A 9 12.59 0.74 -32.71
CA ARG A 9 11.28 0.37 -32.17
C ARG A 9 11.39 0.82 -30.73
N SER A 10 10.79 1.98 -30.43
CA SER A 10 10.83 2.56 -29.10
C SER A 10 10.53 1.48 -28.06
N GLY A 11 11.22 1.48 -26.92
CA GLY A 11 10.94 0.53 -25.84
C GLY A 11 9.45 0.46 -25.48
N LEU A 12 8.70 1.55 -25.73
CA LEU A 12 7.24 1.63 -25.66
C LEU A 12 6.50 0.63 -26.56
N ALA A 13 6.95 0.41 -27.79
CA ALA A 13 6.31 -0.54 -28.72
C ALA A 13 6.48 -2.00 -28.27
N ARG A 14 7.54 -2.30 -27.50
CA ARG A 14 7.78 -3.63 -26.89
C ARG A 14 7.04 -3.77 -25.56
N ALA A 15 6.91 -2.70 -24.78
CA ALA A 15 6.16 -2.67 -23.52
C ALA A 15 4.63 -2.77 -23.72
N LYS A 16 4.09 -2.30 -24.85
CA LYS A 16 2.66 -2.38 -25.18
C LYS A 16 2.14 -3.79 -25.53
N GLY A 17 3.02 -4.74 -25.85
CA GLY A 17 2.65 -6.10 -26.28
C GLY A 17 2.76 -7.17 -25.19
N LEU A 18 3.28 -6.81 -24.01
CA LEU A 18 3.34 -7.69 -22.84
C LEU A 18 2.09 -7.37 -22.02
N GLY A 19 1.11 -8.28 -21.96
CA GLY A 19 -0.21 -8.10 -21.28
C GLY A 19 -0.20 -7.69 -19.80
N SER A 20 0.95 -7.28 -19.25
CA SER A 20 1.16 -6.71 -17.91
C SER A 20 0.90 -5.18 -17.85
N ALA A 21 0.79 -4.49 -18.98
CA ALA A 21 0.60 -3.03 -19.01
C ALA A 21 -0.81 -2.54 -18.59
N SER A 22 -1.80 -3.44 -18.49
CA SER A 22 -3.19 -3.07 -18.14
C SER A 22 -3.59 -3.41 -16.71
N GLY A 23 -2.88 -4.33 -16.02
CA GLY A 23 -3.21 -4.76 -14.65
C GLY A 23 -2.48 -3.99 -13.56
N GLY A 24 -1.51 -3.14 -13.91
CA GLY A 24 -0.70 -2.42 -12.92
C GLY A 24 -1.51 -1.40 -12.11
N THR A 25 -2.56 -0.80 -12.67
CA THR A 25 -3.29 0.30 -12.03
C THR A 25 -4.11 -0.15 -10.82
N GLU A 26 -4.65 -1.37 -10.84
CA GLU A 26 -5.46 -1.90 -9.73
C GLU A 26 -4.63 -2.16 -8.48
N ASP A 27 -3.35 -2.55 -8.62
CA ASP A 27 -2.43 -2.70 -7.48
C ASP A 27 -1.79 -1.36 -7.08
N PHE A 28 -1.55 -0.47 -8.04
CA PHE A 28 -0.87 0.80 -7.81
C PHE A 28 -1.73 1.83 -7.07
N TRP A 29 -3.04 1.80 -7.29
CA TRP A 29 -4.01 2.68 -6.64
C TRP A 29 -4.15 2.44 -5.12
N PRO A 30 -4.46 1.22 -4.63
CA PRO A 30 -4.63 0.95 -3.21
C PRO A 30 -3.33 1.15 -2.43
N GLN A 31 -2.17 0.99 -3.07
CA GLN A 31 -0.88 1.29 -2.47
C GLN A 31 -0.71 2.77 -2.07
N ARG A 32 -1.38 3.70 -2.76
CA ARG A 32 -1.38 5.13 -2.42
C ARG A 32 -2.54 5.51 -1.50
N VAL A 33 -3.69 4.85 -1.65
CA VAL A 33 -4.89 5.15 -0.86
C VAL A 33 -4.76 4.68 0.59
N THR A 34 -4.19 3.50 0.84
CA THR A 34 -4.09 2.94 2.20
C THR A 34 -3.23 3.78 3.17
N PRO A 35 -2.05 4.34 2.79
CA PRO A 35 -1.33 5.25 3.68
C PRO A 35 -2.08 6.57 3.86
N VAL A 36 -2.74 7.11 2.82
CA VAL A 36 -3.53 8.35 2.94
C VAL A 36 -4.72 8.17 3.89
N LEU A 37 -5.37 7.00 3.88
CA LEU A 37 -6.43 6.66 4.82
C LEU A 37 -5.87 6.37 6.23
N GLY A 38 -4.68 5.78 6.30
CA GLY A 38 -4.01 5.41 7.55
C GLY A 38 -3.52 6.60 8.39
N VAL A 39 -3.01 7.66 7.76
CA VAL A 39 -2.52 8.86 8.47
C VAL A 39 -3.57 9.51 9.38
N PRO A 40 -4.78 9.89 8.91
CA PRO A 40 -5.80 10.49 9.77
C PRO A 40 -6.32 9.51 10.82
N LEU A 41 -6.33 8.21 10.49
CA LEU A 41 -6.78 7.16 11.39
C LEU A 41 -5.83 7.00 12.58
N VAL A 42 -4.52 6.97 12.32
CA VAL A 42 -3.48 6.95 13.37
C VAL A 42 -3.51 8.25 14.18
N GLY A 43 -3.71 9.40 13.52
CA GLY A 43 -3.86 10.69 14.20
C GLY A 43 -5.03 10.71 15.18
N THR A 44 -6.19 10.17 14.78
CA THR A 44 -7.38 10.09 15.63
C THR A 44 -7.14 9.12 16.80
N ILE A 45 -6.51 7.98 16.54
CA ILE A 45 -6.16 7.00 17.59
C ILE A 45 -5.19 7.62 18.62
N MET A 46 -4.19 8.39 18.17
CA MET A 46 -3.27 9.12 19.07
C MET A 46 -4.01 10.10 19.97
N VAL A 47 -4.96 10.86 19.44
CA VAL A 47 -5.81 11.78 20.23
C VAL A 47 -6.63 10.99 21.26
N VAL A 48 -7.23 9.87 20.86
CA VAL A 48 -7.98 8.99 21.78
C VAL A 48 -7.07 8.50 22.91
N PHE A 49 -5.86 8.01 22.62
CA PHE A 49 -4.91 7.59 23.64
C PHE A 49 -4.51 8.73 24.58
N TRP A 50 -4.29 9.94 24.05
CA TRP A 50 -4.00 11.12 24.86
C TRP A 50 -5.17 11.44 25.81
N THR A 51 -6.41 11.39 25.32
CA THR A 51 -7.59 11.62 26.17
C THR A 51 -7.79 10.51 27.21
N LEU A 52 -7.46 9.26 26.87
CA LEU A 52 -7.59 8.14 27.80
C LEU A 52 -6.58 8.22 28.95
N ALA A 53 -5.38 8.74 28.70
CA ALA A 53 -4.30 8.82 29.69
C ALA A 53 -4.66 9.65 30.95
N ASP A 54 -5.62 10.57 30.83
CA ASP A 54 -6.02 11.49 31.91
C ASP A 54 -7.41 11.14 32.49
N THR A 55 -8.07 10.07 32.02
CA THR A 55 -9.48 9.80 32.36
C THR A 55 -9.70 8.58 33.25
N ASP A 56 -10.76 8.64 34.06
CA ASP A 56 -11.21 7.56 34.93
C ASP A 56 -11.77 6.36 34.12
N TYR A 57 -11.87 5.18 34.76
CA TYR A 57 -12.27 3.93 34.11
C TYR A 57 -13.69 4.00 33.51
N GLN A 58 -14.60 4.72 34.17
CA GLN A 58 -15.98 4.90 33.70
C GLN A 58 -16.05 5.72 32.41
N SER A 59 -15.31 6.83 32.34
CA SER A 59 -15.18 7.67 31.14
C SER A 59 -14.56 6.90 29.97
N THR A 60 -13.56 6.07 30.24
CA THR A 60 -12.93 5.22 29.21
C THR A 60 -13.93 4.22 28.62
N ARG A 61 -14.73 3.56 29.46
CA ARG A 61 -15.77 2.63 28.98
C ARG A 61 -16.84 3.31 28.14
N HIS A 62 -17.23 4.52 28.51
CA HIS A 62 -18.20 5.29 27.72
C HIS A 62 -17.62 5.69 26.35
N LEU A 63 -16.34 6.04 26.29
CA LEU A 63 -15.70 6.43 25.04
C LEU A 63 -15.56 5.23 24.07
N ILE A 64 -15.16 4.06 24.58
CA ILE A 64 -15.02 2.83 23.79
C ILE A 64 -16.39 2.29 23.35
N GLY A 65 -17.41 2.42 24.19
CA GLY A 65 -18.78 2.01 23.86
C GLY A 65 -19.45 2.87 22.78
N HIS A 66 -18.85 4.00 22.40
CA HIS A 66 -19.41 4.87 21.38
C HIS A 66 -19.31 4.23 19.99
N PRO A 67 -20.41 4.13 19.22
CA PRO A 67 -20.44 3.40 17.94
C PRO A 67 -19.45 3.95 16.90
N VAL A 68 -19.13 5.25 16.99
CA VAL A 68 -18.13 5.90 16.12
C VAL A 68 -16.71 5.38 16.38
N VAL A 69 -16.35 5.17 17.66
CA VAL A 69 -15.02 4.66 18.03
C VAL A 69 -14.89 3.20 17.62
N ALA A 70 -15.94 2.40 17.83
CA ALA A 70 -15.99 1.02 17.36
C ALA A 70 -15.81 0.93 15.84
N LEU A 71 -16.48 1.79 15.05
CA LEU A 71 -16.32 1.83 13.60
C LEU A 71 -14.89 2.21 13.19
N LEU A 72 -14.30 3.21 13.85
CA LEU A 72 -12.91 3.63 13.60
C LEU A 72 -11.92 2.48 13.82
N VAL A 73 -12.08 1.71 14.90
CA VAL A 73 -11.22 0.55 15.19
C VAL A 73 -11.36 -0.52 14.11
N VAL A 74 -12.59 -0.83 13.67
CA VAL A 74 -12.80 -1.81 12.58
C VAL A 74 -12.13 -1.36 11.28
N VAL A 75 -12.33 -0.10 10.89
CA VAL A 75 -11.69 0.47 9.69
C VAL A 75 -10.16 0.46 9.82
N ALA A 76 -9.62 0.68 11.03
CA ALA A 76 -8.19 0.62 11.29
C ALA A 76 -7.60 -0.77 11.10
N ILE A 77 -8.28 -1.80 11.59
CA ILE A 77 -7.86 -3.18 11.42
C ILE A 77 -7.86 -3.55 9.92
N VAL A 78 -8.93 -3.19 9.19
CA VAL A 78 -9.03 -3.45 7.75
C VAL A 78 -7.94 -2.70 6.98
N ASN A 79 -7.74 -1.40 7.25
CA ASN A 79 -6.72 -0.63 6.56
C ASN A 79 -5.31 -1.17 6.84
N PHE A 80 -5.01 -1.54 8.09
CA PHE A 80 -3.71 -2.08 8.49
C PHE A 80 -3.40 -3.41 7.80
N THR A 81 -4.34 -4.35 7.81
CA THR A 81 -4.18 -5.66 7.15
C THR A 81 -3.93 -5.50 5.65
N VAL A 82 -4.66 -4.62 4.97
CA VAL A 82 -4.46 -4.32 3.54
C VAL A 82 -3.11 -3.64 3.30
N HIS A 83 -2.73 -2.67 4.14
CA HIS A 83 -1.47 -1.93 4.01
C HIS A 83 -0.24 -2.85 4.08
N VAL A 84 -0.20 -3.75 5.07
CA VAL A 84 0.90 -4.72 5.23
C VAL A 84 0.94 -5.72 4.07
N ARG A 85 -0.22 -6.20 3.62
CA ARG A 85 -0.31 -7.13 2.48
C ARG A 85 0.25 -6.51 1.20
N LEU A 86 -0.13 -5.28 0.87
CA LEU A 86 0.38 -4.57 -0.30
C LEU A 86 1.88 -4.29 -0.18
N GLY A 87 2.33 -3.83 1.00
CA GLY A 87 3.74 -3.59 1.32
C GLY A 87 4.63 -4.81 1.03
N ALA A 88 4.21 -5.98 1.50
CA ALA A 88 4.94 -7.23 1.31
C ALA A 88 5.03 -7.64 -0.17
N GLN A 89 3.97 -7.44 -0.95
CA GLN A 89 3.95 -7.79 -2.38
C GLN A 89 5.00 -7.02 -3.19
N ILE A 90 5.20 -5.73 -2.92
CA ILE A 90 6.18 -4.91 -3.64
C ILE A 90 7.60 -5.42 -3.40
N ILE A 91 7.91 -5.75 -2.13
CA ILE A 91 9.24 -6.25 -1.76
C ILE A 91 9.49 -7.59 -2.44
N VAL A 92 8.57 -8.55 -2.31
CA VAL A 92 8.70 -9.88 -2.92
C VAL A 92 8.82 -9.79 -4.45
N LYS A 93 7.99 -8.97 -5.10
CA LYS A 93 8.03 -8.76 -6.56
C LYS A 93 9.35 -8.16 -7.01
N SER A 94 9.91 -7.23 -6.24
CA SER A 94 11.19 -6.58 -6.55
C SER A 94 12.39 -7.52 -6.41
N MET A 95 12.36 -8.43 -5.43
CA MET A 95 13.45 -9.38 -5.19
C MET A 95 13.46 -10.49 -6.23
N CYS A 96 12.29 -11.09 -6.50
CA CYS A 96 12.19 -12.19 -7.45
C CYS A 96 12.52 -11.74 -8.88
N SER A 97 12.12 -10.52 -9.28
CA SER A 97 12.51 -9.98 -10.60
C SER A 97 14.01 -9.78 -10.73
N ARG A 98 14.68 -9.32 -9.67
CA ARG A 98 16.13 -9.09 -9.66
C ARG A 98 16.91 -10.41 -9.75
N LEU A 99 16.44 -11.45 -9.05
CA LEU A 99 17.04 -12.78 -9.11
C LEU A 99 16.98 -13.38 -10.52
N SER A 100 15.86 -13.24 -11.23
CA SER A 100 15.74 -13.71 -12.63
C SER A 100 16.61 -12.93 -13.62
N SER A 101 16.90 -11.66 -13.33
CA SER A 101 17.67 -10.78 -14.23
C SER A 101 19.17 -10.77 -13.98
N SER A 102 19.63 -11.45 -12.92
CA SER A 102 21.05 -11.53 -12.59
C SER A 102 21.69 -12.60 -13.49
N PRO A 103 22.56 -12.24 -14.45
CA PRO A 103 23.46 -13.22 -15.02
C PRO A 103 24.50 -13.50 -13.94
N CYS A 104 24.27 -14.55 -13.13
CA CYS A 104 25.42 -15.17 -12.49
C CYS A 104 26.34 -15.65 -13.62
N CYS A 105 27.62 -15.27 -13.53
CA CYS A 105 28.72 -16.04 -14.10
C CYS A 105 28.61 -17.51 -13.72
#